data_AF-A0A0A7LP35-F1
#
_entry.id   AF-A0A0A7LP35-F1
#
_cell.length_a   1.000
_cell.length_b   1.000
_cell.length_c   1.000
_cell.angle_alpha   90.00
_cell.angle_beta   90.00
_cell.angle_gamma   90.00
#
_symmetry.space_group_name_H-M   'P 1'
#
loop_
_entity.id
_entity.type
_entity.pdbx_description
1 polymer ?
#
loop_
_entity_poly.entity_id
_entity_poly.type
_entity_poly.pdbx_seq_one_letter_code
_entity_poly.pdbx_strand_id
1 'polypeptide(L)'
;MAERISYARNEQLPTIRPNYPGNKLFGQQFANGEKLYNPDFSNVIRWKLLTENPQKEEKKQDTWAPAVVPCADCFTSSDDALVWLGHATFLLRVAGTTLLFDPVLFDSPFLRRRHPLPCRPEDIVGIDYLLLSHGHRDHLDEQSVKLLAAQNPQMQVLSSLRMQPLLQKMVPTLRVQEAGWWQQFDLGPEVPLEIFYLPAAHWHRRGLTDMNKVLWGSFMIRTPDGRLIFFTGDTAFDGHFEEIEKHFGPVDVCLLPIGAYKPAFMMQLSHVNPHEAAKAANVLRAGHVVPMHYGTFDLSDEPASEPLRTLQEVAAGGMLRAELHAPAVGEVLRWNEWE
;
A
#
# COMPACT_ATOMS: atom_id res chain seq x y z
N MET A 1 -31.08 -0.28 17.24
CA MET A 1 -30.94 1.19 17.15
C MET A 1 -30.06 1.47 15.94
N ALA A 2 -30.46 2.35 15.03
CA ALA A 2 -29.61 2.69 13.88
C ALA A 2 -28.30 3.30 14.39
N GLU A 3 -27.16 2.80 13.93
CA GLU A 3 -25.86 3.35 14.31
C GLU A 3 -25.77 4.82 13.86
N ARG A 4 -25.30 5.70 14.76
CA ARG A 4 -25.15 7.13 14.47
C ARG A 4 -24.10 7.32 13.39
N ILE A 5 -24.49 7.91 12.26
CA ILE A 5 -23.58 8.32 11.19
C ILE A 5 -22.86 9.61 11.62
N SER A 6 -21.55 9.64 11.43
CA SER A 6 -20.71 10.83 11.61
C SER A 6 -19.59 10.86 10.57
N TYR A 7 -18.81 11.94 10.53
CA TYR A 7 -17.66 12.09 9.65
C TYR A 7 -16.45 12.52 10.46
N ALA A 8 -15.27 12.03 10.09
CA ALA A 8 -14.01 12.39 10.73
C ALA A 8 -12.99 12.83 9.69
N ARG A 9 -12.20 13.84 10.04
CA ARG A 9 -11.07 14.37 9.28
C ARG A 9 -10.10 15.03 10.26
N ASN A 10 -8.88 15.29 9.84
CA ASN A 10 -7.96 16.11 10.61
C ASN A 10 -8.24 17.59 10.31
N GLU A 11 -8.80 18.34 11.26
CA GLU A 11 -9.14 19.76 11.08
C GLU A 11 -7.92 20.68 10.88
N GLN A 12 -6.70 20.17 11.09
CA GLN A 12 -5.45 20.91 10.86
C GLN A 12 -4.93 20.77 9.43
N LEU A 13 -5.44 19.81 8.66
CA LEU A 13 -4.98 19.54 7.30
C LEU A 13 -6.01 20.01 6.27
N PRO A 14 -5.58 20.65 5.17
CA PRO A 14 -6.51 21.07 4.12
C PRO A 14 -7.13 19.84 3.44
N THR A 15 -8.40 19.97 3.07
CA THR A 15 -9.12 18.96 2.27
C THR A 15 -9.17 19.43 0.82
N ILE A 16 -8.58 18.67 -0.09
CA ILE A 16 -8.47 19.04 -1.51
C ILE A 16 -9.75 18.78 -2.30
N ARG A 17 -10.64 17.89 -1.82
CA ARG A 17 -11.93 17.62 -2.45
C ARG A 17 -13.00 18.62 -1.95
N PRO A 18 -13.57 19.46 -2.83
CA PRO A 18 -14.61 20.42 -2.44
C PRO A 18 -15.82 19.72 -1.81
N ASN A 19 -16.36 20.33 -0.75
CA ASN A 19 -17.53 19.83 0.00
C ASN A 19 -17.38 18.41 0.57
N TYR A 20 -16.15 17.87 0.68
CA TYR A 20 -15.95 16.58 1.32
C TYR A 20 -16.08 16.71 2.85
N PRO A 21 -17.08 16.05 3.48
CA PRO A 21 -17.34 16.21 4.91
C PRO A 21 -16.32 15.48 5.81
N GLY A 22 -15.47 14.64 5.22
CA GLY A 22 -14.56 13.73 5.92
C GLY A 22 -14.92 12.27 5.71
N ASN A 23 -14.19 11.38 6.35
CA ASN A 23 -14.38 9.94 6.31
C ASN A 23 -15.63 9.52 7.10
N LYS A 24 -16.55 8.84 6.42
CA LYS A 24 -17.81 8.38 7.00
C LYS A 24 -17.58 7.31 8.07
N LEU A 25 -18.29 7.45 9.17
CA LEU A 25 -18.28 6.56 10.33
C LEU A 25 -19.69 6.06 10.63
N PHE A 26 -19.82 4.76 10.88
CA PHE A 26 -20.99 4.18 11.54
C PHE A 26 -20.59 3.81 12.98
N GLY A 27 -21.09 4.58 13.95
CA GLY A 27 -20.59 4.52 15.32
C GLY A 27 -19.10 4.87 15.41
N GLN A 28 -18.25 3.87 15.69
CA GLN A 28 -16.79 4.03 15.74
C GLN A 28 -16.05 3.47 14.52
N GLN A 29 -16.76 2.83 13.58
CA GLN A 29 -16.18 2.11 12.46
C GLN A 29 -16.17 2.97 11.20
N PHE A 30 -15.03 3.07 10.55
CA PHE A 30 -14.91 3.69 9.23
C PHE A 30 -15.64 2.84 8.18
N ALA A 31 -16.26 3.52 7.22
CA ALA A 31 -16.92 2.91 6.08
C ALA A 31 -15.96 2.74 4.91
N ASN A 32 -16.18 1.71 4.11
CA ASN A 32 -15.60 1.61 2.78
C ASN A 32 -16.55 2.34 1.82
N GLY A 33 -16.20 3.59 1.48
CA GLY A 33 -17.10 4.51 0.78
C GLY A 33 -18.38 4.78 1.58
N GLU A 34 -19.53 4.37 1.05
CA GLU A 34 -20.84 4.64 1.64
C GLU A 34 -21.34 3.55 2.60
N LYS A 35 -20.67 2.39 2.66
CA LYS A 35 -21.13 1.19 3.35
C LYS A 35 -20.11 0.68 4.37
N LEU A 36 -20.59 0.03 5.42
CA LEU A 36 -19.71 -0.80 6.24
C LEU A 36 -19.32 -2.05 5.45
N TYR A 37 -18.02 -2.29 5.34
CA TYR A 37 -17.51 -3.61 4.98
C TYR A 37 -17.11 -4.32 6.27
N ASN A 38 -17.80 -5.42 6.56
CA ASN A 38 -17.42 -6.35 7.62
C ASN A 38 -17.12 -7.69 6.96
N PRO A 39 -15.85 -8.12 6.88
CA PRO A 39 -15.55 -9.47 6.43
C PRO A 39 -16.21 -10.45 7.41
N ASP A 40 -17.17 -11.23 6.92
CA ASP A 40 -17.87 -12.20 7.74
C ASP A 40 -16.90 -13.32 8.14
N PHE A 41 -16.74 -13.57 9.43
CA PHE A 41 -15.89 -14.66 9.93
C PHE A 41 -16.35 -16.03 9.42
N SER A 42 -17.64 -16.17 9.09
CA SER A 42 -18.18 -17.37 8.45
C SER A 42 -17.48 -17.65 7.11
N ASN A 43 -17.05 -16.61 6.37
CA ASN A 43 -16.32 -16.75 5.12
C ASN A 43 -14.90 -17.26 5.34
N VAL A 44 -14.21 -16.85 6.41
CA VAL A 44 -12.86 -17.37 6.75
C VAL A 44 -12.90 -18.85 7.10
N ILE A 45 -13.91 -19.26 7.89
CA ILE A 45 -14.15 -20.68 8.21
C ILE A 45 -14.50 -21.46 6.95
N ARG A 46 -15.42 -20.92 6.13
CA ARG A 46 -15.82 -21.52 4.86
C ARG A 46 -14.64 -21.69 3.91
N TRP A 47 -13.74 -20.73 3.83
CA TRP A 47 -12.52 -20.84 3.04
C TRP A 47 -11.59 -21.92 3.58
N LYS A 48 -11.20 -21.83 4.86
CA LYS A 48 -10.19 -22.74 5.43
C LYS A 48 -10.66 -24.19 5.58
N LEU A 49 -11.96 -24.42 5.74
CA LEU A 49 -12.51 -25.74 6.07
C LEU A 49 -13.47 -26.32 5.04
N LEU A 50 -14.14 -25.48 4.24
CA LEU A 50 -15.25 -25.92 3.37
C LEU A 50 -15.01 -25.63 1.89
N THR A 51 -13.92 -24.95 1.53
CA THR A 51 -13.58 -24.61 0.15
C THR A 51 -12.29 -25.30 -0.21
N GLU A 52 -12.36 -26.22 -1.15
CA GLU A 52 -11.16 -26.79 -1.74
C GLU A 52 -10.51 -25.75 -2.64
N ASN A 53 -9.24 -25.43 -2.39
CA ASN A 53 -8.47 -24.60 -3.29
C ASN A 53 -8.23 -25.39 -4.59
N PRO A 54 -8.80 -24.97 -5.74
CA PRO A 54 -8.69 -25.70 -7.00
C PRO A 54 -7.25 -25.79 -7.52
N GLN A 55 -6.36 -24.92 -7.03
CA GLN A 55 -4.94 -24.85 -7.40
C GLN A 55 -4.02 -25.31 -6.28
N LYS A 56 -4.54 -26.03 -5.29
CA LYS A 56 -3.75 -26.49 -4.13
C LYS A 56 -2.46 -27.20 -4.53
N GLU A 57 -2.52 -28.11 -5.50
CA GLU A 57 -1.33 -28.85 -5.97
C GLU A 57 -0.38 -27.98 -6.79
N GLU A 58 -0.89 -27.10 -7.66
CA GLU A 58 -0.09 -26.13 -8.41
C GLU A 58 0.66 -25.20 -7.45
N LYS A 59 -0.06 -24.60 -6.50
CA LYS A 59 0.51 -23.74 -5.45
C LYS A 59 1.56 -24.44 -4.61
N LYS A 60 1.34 -25.71 -4.26
CA LYS A 60 2.30 -26.51 -3.48
C LYS A 60 3.58 -26.81 -4.28
N GLN A 61 3.47 -26.97 -5.59
CA GLN A 61 4.61 -27.19 -6.49
C GLN A 61 5.33 -25.90 -6.87
N ASP A 62 4.65 -24.76 -6.74
CA ASP A 62 5.21 -23.45 -7.03
C ASP A 62 6.26 -23.04 -5.98
N THR A 63 7.52 -23.15 -6.40
CA THR A 63 8.70 -22.74 -5.63
C THR A 63 9.24 -21.37 -6.07
N TRP A 64 8.52 -20.69 -6.96
CA TRP A 64 8.96 -19.40 -7.47
C TRP A 64 9.02 -18.36 -6.35
N ALA A 65 10.01 -17.49 -6.49
CA ALA A 65 10.20 -16.26 -5.75
C ALA A 65 10.87 -15.23 -6.68
N PRO A 66 10.63 -13.93 -6.51
CA PRO A 66 11.34 -12.90 -7.26
C PRO A 66 12.87 -13.02 -7.11
N ALA A 67 13.61 -12.64 -8.14
CA ALA A 67 15.05 -12.43 -8.02
C ALA A 67 15.31 -11.33 -6.98
N VAL A 68 16.43 -11.44 -6.25
CA VAL A 68 16.86 -10.45 -5.25
C VAL A 68 18.22 -9.90 -5.66
N VAL A 69 18.33 -8.59 -5.73
CA VAL A 69 19.58 -7.87 -6.00
C VAL A 69 19.93 -6.98 -4.80
N PRO A 70 21.20 -6.90 -4.39
CA PRO A 70 21.61 -6.04 -3.27
C PRO A 70 21.30 -4.57 -3.55
N CYS A 71 20.74 -3.86 -2.56
CA CYS A 71 20.36 -2.46 -2.73
C CYS A 71 20.88 -1.51 -1.64
N ALA A 72 21.77 -1.95 -0.73
CA ALA A 72 22.17 -1.15 0.44
C ALA A 72 22.68 0.27 0.09
N ASP A 73 23.37 0.41 -1.05
CA ASP A 73 23.91 1.69 -1.51
C ASP A 73 22.80 2.76 -1.75
N CYS A 74 21.56 2.33 -2.01
CA CYS A 74 20.44 3.24 -2.20
C CYS A 74 20.13 4.08 -0.95
N PHE A 75 20.45 3.63 0.26
CA PHE A 75 20.23 4.41 1.49
C PHE A 75 21.29 5.50 1.71
N THR A 76 22.38 5.47 0.94
CA THR A 76 23.46 6.48 1.01
C THR A 76 23.57 7.36 -0.23
N SER A 77 22.88 7.00 -1.32
CA SER A 77 22.83 7.78 -2.55
C SER A 77 22.00 9.06 -2.39
N SER A 78 22.30 10.08 -3.20
CA SER A 78 21.49 11.29 -3.34
C SER A 78 20.56 11.25 -4.55
N ASP A 79 20.65 10.22 -5.38
CA ASP A 79 19.89 10.13 -6.62
C ASP A 79 18.43 9.80 -6.37
N ASP A 80 17.55 10.32 -7.23
CA ASP A 80 16.18 9.87 -7.31
C ASP A 80 16.13 8.39 -7.70
N ALA A 81 15.28 7.64 -7.01
CA ALA A 81 15.21 6.19 -7.12
C ALA A 81 13.87 5.67 -6.63
N LEU A 82 13.38 4.62 -7.27
CA LEU A 82 12.29 3.79 -6.76
C LEU A 82 12.83 2.36 -6.61
N VAL A 83 12.71 1.79 -5.41
CA VAL A 83 13.24 0.44 -5.11
C VAL A 83 12.15 -0.37 -4.43
N TRP A 84 11.84 -1.54 -4.99
CA TRP A 84 10.93 -2.50 -4.37
C TRP A 84 11.69 -3.40 -3.39
N LEU A 85 11.35 -3.37 -2.10
CA LEU A 85 11.99 -4.20 -1.05
C LEU A 85 11.20 -5.50 -0.78
N GLY A 86 10.21 -5.80 -1.61
CA GLY A 86 9.28 -6.91 -1.47
C GLY A 86 7.97 -6.53 -0.79
N HIS A 87 6.93 -7.27 -1.10
CA HIS A 87 5.53 -7.05 -0.70
C HIS A 87 5.03 -5.68 -1.14
N ALA A 88 4.54 -4.86 -0.22
CA ALA A 88 4.19 -3.46 -0.45
C ALA A 88 5.28 -2.48 0.04
N THR A 89 6.47 -2.99 0.41
CA THR A 89 7.55 -2.13 0.90
C THR A 89 8.33 -1.51 -0.26
N PHE A 90 8.29 -0.19 -0.36
CA PHE A 90 9.05 0.59 -1.34
C PHE A 90 9.89 1.65 -0.67
N LEU A 91 11.08 1.89 -1.23
CA LEU A 91 11.84 3.12 -1.03
C LEU A 91 11.59 4.03 -2.25
N LEU A 92 11.23 5.28 -1.99
CA LEU A 92 11.21 6.34 -3.00
C LEU A 92 12.10 7.47 -2.53
N ARG A 93 13.16 7.76 -3.28
CA ARG A 93 13.87 9.03 -3.18
C ARG A 93 13.44 9.91 -4.33
N VAL A 94 13.01 11.12 -4.00
CA VAL A 94 12.59 12.12 -4.98
C VAL A 94 12.84 13.52 -4.44
N ALA A 95 13.47 14.38 -5.24
CA ALA A 95 13.75 15.77 -4.90
C ALA A 95 14.44 15.93 -3.53
N GLY A 96 15.40 15.04 -3.25
CA GLY A 96 16.17 15.05 -1.99
C GLY A 96 15.41 14.55 -0.75
N THR A 97 14.16 14.10 -0.90
CA THR A 97 13.34 13.53 0.19
C THR A 97 13.26 12.02 0.04
N THR A 98 13.42 11.30 1.16
CA THR A 98 13.39 9.84 1.21
C THR A 98 12.13 9.33 1.92
N LEU A 99 11.29 8.63 1.17
CA LEU A 99 10.02 8.05 1.61
C LEU A 99 10.14 6.52 1.69
N LEU A 100 9.63 5.92 2.77
CA LEU A 100 9.50 4.47 2.90
C LEU A 100 8.03 4.11 3.08
N PHE A 101 7.52 3.15 2.30
CA PHE A 101 6.13 2.71 2.32
C PHE A 101 6.00 1.36 3.02
N ASP A 102 4.99 1.19 3.87
CA ASP A 102 4.52 -0.09 4.44
C ASP A 102 5.64 -1.13 4.74
N PRO A 103 6.61 -0.82 5.63
CA PRO A 103 7.78 -1.65 5.85
C PRO A 103 7.46 -2.91 6.66
N VAL A 104 7.78 -4.06 6.08
CA VAL A 104 7.77 -5.36 6.76
C VAL A 104 9.12 -6.04 6.62
N LEU A 105 10.06 -5.67 7.50
CA LEU A 105 11.46 -6.08 7.45
C LEU A 105 11.73 -7.42 8.17
N PHE A 106 10.75 -7.94 8.90
CA PHE A 106 10.92 -9.13 9.73
C PHE A 106 9.86 -10.17 9.44
N ASP A 107 10.27 -11.44 9.51
CA ASP A 107 9.35 -12.56 9.50
C ASP A 107 8.58 -12.67 10.83
N SER A 108 7.38 -13.22 10.76
CA SER A 108 6.59 -13.64 11.91
C SER A 108 6.10 -15.08 11.73
N PRO A 109 5.56 -15.74 12.77
CA PRO A 109 4.97 -17.07 12.62
C PRO A 109 3.87 -17.17 11.55
N PHE A 110 3.23 -16.05 11.20
CA PHE A 110 2.12 -15.99 10.24
C PHE A 110 2.51 -15.35 8.90
N LEU A 111 3.63 -14.65 8.83
CA LEU A 111 4.13 -13.96 7.63
C LEU A 111 5.60 -14.31 7.46
N ARG A 112 5.91 -15.20 6.53
CA ARG A 112 7.29 -15.61 6.21
C ARG A 112 7.61 -15.25 4.78
N ARG A 113 8.70 -14.52 4.57
CA ARG A 113 9.14 -14.13 3.24
C ARG A 113 9.59 -15.36 2.44
N ARG A 114 9.27 -15.39 1.15
CA ARG A 114 9.74 -16.40 0.19
C ARG A 114 11.15 -16.13 -0.33
N HIS A 115 11.65 -14.93 -0.12
CA HIS A 115 12.97 -14.47 -0.54
C HIS A 115 13.61 -13.62 0.58
N PRO A 116 14.94 -13.49 0.64
CA PRO A 116 15.59 -12.59 1.58
C PRO A 116 15.27 -11.12 1.27
N LEU A 117 15.47 -10.24 2.24
CA LEU A 117 15.53 -8.80 1.98
C LEU A 117 16.74 -8.47 1.08
N PRO A 118 16.65 -7.44 0.23
CA PRO A 118 17.75 -7.01 -0.64
C PRO A 118 18.85 -6.23 0.09
N CYS A 119 18.66 -5.91 1.36
CA CYS A 119 19.61 -5.25 2.24
C CYS A 119 19.37 -5.71 3.67
N ARG A 120 20.30 -5.41 4.59
CA ARG A 120 20.03 -5.67 6.00
C ARG A 120 19.03 -4.64 6.50
N PRO A 121 18.11 -5.00 7.42
CA PRO A 121 17.24 -4.01 8.05
C PRO A 121 18.01 -2.82 8.64
N GLU A 122 19.21 -3.06 9.17
CA GLU A 122 20.04 -2.01 9.75
C GLU A 122 20.64 -1.03 8.71
N ASP A 123 20.63 -1.36 7.42
CA ASP A 123 21.10 -0.46 6.36
C ASP A 123 20.04 0.60 6.00
N ILE A 124 18.79 0.44 6.48
CA ILE A 124 17.65 1.31 6.15
C ILE A 124 17.68 2.58 7.03
N VAL A 125 18.52 3.51 6.60
CA VAL A 125 18.74 4.82 7.25
C VAL A 125 18.41 5.98 6.31
N GLY A 126 18.37 7.20 6.86
CA GLY A 126 18.11 8.41 6.09
C GLY A 126 16.65 8.52 5.61
N ILE A 127 15.71 7.94 6.34
CA ILE A 127 14.28 8.01 6.01
C ILE A 127 13.67 9.29 6.62
N ASP A 128 13.15 10.17 5.76
CA ASP A 128 12.48 11.40 6.18
C ASP A 128 11.02 11.11 6.56
N TYR A 129 10.33 10.34 5.72
CA TYR A 129 8.92 10.00 5.95
C TYR A 129 8.65 8.50 5.81
N LEU A 130 7.95 7.97 6.81
CA LEU A 130 7.36 6.64 6.77
C LEU A 130 5.87 6.76 6.44
N LEU A 131 5.46 6.23 5.29
CA LEU A 131 4.09 6.26 4.80
C LEU A 131 3.42 4.92 5.11
N LEU A 132 2.34 4.95 5.88
CA LEU A 132 1.57 3.76 6.27
C LEU A 132 0.15 3.82 5.69
N SER A 133 -0.14 2.93 4.75
CA SER A 133 -1.43 2.92 4.04
C SER A 133 -2.57 2.43 4.93
N HIS A 134 -2.30 1.43 5.76
CA HIS A 134 -3.28 0.87 6.69
C HIS A 134 -2.62 0.01 7.77
N GLY A 135 -3.44 -0.48 8.71
CA GLY A 135 -2.96 -1.12 9.93
C GLY A 135 -2.82 -2.64 9.87
N HIS A 136 -2.92 -3.32 8.73
CA HIS A 136 -2.73 -4.79 8.68
C HIS A 136 -1.29 -5.20 8.97
N ARG A 137 -1.07 -6.46 9.33
CA ARG A 137 0.23 -6.92 9.86
C ARG A 137 1.30 -7.03 8.79
N ASP A 138 0.89 -7.22 7.56
CA ASP A 138 1.70 -7.26 6.35
C ASP A 138 1.94 -5.88 5.74
N HIS A 139 1.44 -4.80 6.35
CA HIS A 139 1.75 -3.40 5.99
C HIS A 139 2.28 -2.58 7.18
N LEU A 140 1.98 -3.01 8.40
CA LEU A 140 2.41 -2.41 9.65
C LEU A 140 2.97 -3.49 10.59
N ASP A 141 4.28 -3.72 10.44
CA ASP A 141 5.07 -4.59 11.31
C ASP A 141 5.69 -3.80 12.49
N GLU A 142 5.47 -4.30 13.71
CA GLU A 142 5.91 -3.62 14.93
C GLU A 142 7.43 -3.62 15.08
N GLN A 143 8.12 -4.69 14.67
CA GLN A 143 9.58 -4.76 14.76
C GLN A 143 10.23 -3.77 13.79
N SER A 144 9.70 -3.67 12.59
CA SER A 144 10.10 -2.71 11.56
C SER A 144 9.96 -1.27 12.05
N VAL A 145 8.80 -0.90 12.60
CA VAL A 145 8.57 0.44 13.14
C VAL A 145 9.55 0.77 14.28
N LYS A 146 9.78 -0.18 15.20
CA LYS A 146 10.73 0.03 16.31
C LYS A 146 12.16 0.24 15.83
N LEU A 147 12.61 -0.58 14.88
CA LEU A 147 13.95 -0.45 14.30
C LEU A 147 14.09 0.89 13.58
N LEU A 148 13.17 1.22 12.67
CA LEU A 148 13.20 2.44 11.88
C LEU A 148 13.19 3.70 12.75
N ALA A 149 12.37 3.72 13.80
CA ALA A 149 12.33 4.85 14.73
C ALA A 149 13.63 5.03 15.52
N ALA A 150 14.34 3.93 15.85
CA ALA A 150 15.63 3.99 16.52
C ALA A 150 16.74 4.50 15.58
N GLN A 151 16.70 4.08 14.31
CA GLN A 151 17.73 4.45 13.33
C GLN A 151 17.51 5.82 12.69
N ASN A 152 16.27 6.27 12.59
CA ASN A 152 15.86 7.50 11.92
C ASN A 152 15.12 8.42 12.91
N PRO A 153 15.82 9.04 13.87
CA PRO A 153 15.18 9.85 14.92
C PRO A 153 14.46 11.10 14.39
N GLN A 154 14.83 11.56 13.18
CA GLN A 154 14.18 12.67 12.47
C GLN A 154 13.11 12.20 11.46
N MET A 155 12.77 10.92 11.43
CA MET A 155 11.66 10.42 10.62
C MET A 155 10.32 10.92 11.17
N GLN A 156 9.39 11.22 10.28
CA GLN A 156 7.98 11.47 10.60
C GLN A 156 7.10 10.40 9.95
N VAL A 157 6.09 9.93 10.66
CA VAL A 157 5.12 8.97 10.12
C VAL A 157 3.92 9.73 9.57
N LEU A 158 3.59 9.47 8.31
CA LEU A 158 2.38 9.94 7.64
C LEU A 158 1.42 8.76 7.50
N SER A 159 0.22 8.88 8.07
CA SER A 159 -0.70 7.74 8.15
C SER A 159 -2.16 8.18 8.20
N SER A 160 -3.03 7.18 8.19
CA SER A 160 -4.47 7.29 8.35
C SER A 160 -4.95 7.82 9.72
N LEU A 161 -6.18 8.34 9.76
CA LEU A 161 -6.88 8.69 10.99
C LEU A 161 -6.92 7.54 12.00
N ARG A 162 -6.60 7.87 13.26
CA ARG A 162 -6.56 6.98 14.43
C ARG A 162 -5.46 5.92 14.42
N MET A 163 -4.43 6.06 13.58
CA MET A 163 -3.24 5.20 13.61
C MET A 163 -2.28 5.53 14.77
N GLN A 164 -2.18 6.80 15.17
CA GLN A 164 -1.24 7.30 16.16
C GLN A 164 -1.31 6.53 17.50
N PRO A 165 -2.48 6.25 18.11
CA PRO A 165 -2.51 5.48 19.35
C PRO A 165 -1.98 4.05 19.21
N LEU A 166 -2.06 3.45 18.02
CA LEU A 166 -1.48 2.14 17.74
C LEU A 166 0.05 2.25 17.62
N LEU A 167 0.55 3.23 16.87
CA LEU A 167 1.98 3.45 16.67
C LEU A 167 2.68 3.86 17.96
N GLN A 168 2.07 4.71 18.79
CA GLN A 168 2.64 5.16 20.06
C GLN A 168 2.68 4.06 21.13
N LYS A 169 1.88 2.98 20.99
CA LYS A 169 2.07 1.76 21.79
C LYS A 169 3.34 1.00 21.41
N MET A 170 3.76 1.08 20.15
CA MET A 170 4.99 0.46 19.66
C MET A 170 6.21 1.31 20.00
N VAL A 171 6.12 2.62 19.75
CA VAL A 171 7.17 3.62 19.98
C VAL A 171 6.53 4.92 20.51
N PRO A 172 6.57 5.20 21.83
CA PRO A 172 5.87 6.35 22.43
C PRO A 172 6.28 7.72 21.89
N THR A 173 7.52 7.87 21.43
CA THR A 173 8.09 9.13 20.92
C THR A 173 7.87 9.34 19.43
N LEU A 174 7.17 8.43 18.74
CA LEU A 174 6.99 8.50 17.30
C LEU A 174 6.15 9.73 16.92
N ARG A 175 6.69 10.56 16.03
CA ARG A 175 5.99 11.71 15.46
C ARG A 175 5.08 11.20 14.35
N VAL A 176 3.77 11.32 14.56
CA VAL A 176 2.75 10.85 13.62
C VAL A 176 1.89 12.03 13.20
N GLN A 177 1.68 12.21 11.90
CA GLN A 177 0.65 13.08 11.35
C GLN A 177 -0.41 12.20 10.71
N GLU A 178 -1.67 12.37 11.14
CA GLU A 178 -2.80 11.59 10.64
C GLU A 178 -3.60 12.38 9.61
N ALA A 179 -4.01 11.75 8.52
CA ALA A 179 -4.88 12.32 7.50
C ALA A 179 -6.10 11.43 7.24
N GLY A 180 -7.23 12.09 6.98
CA GLY A 180 -8.39 11.50 6.33
C GLY A 180 -8.22 11.48 4.81
N TRP A 181 -9.14 10.81 4.12
CA TRP A 181 -9.13 10.81 2.66
C TRP A 181 -9.30 12.22 2.10
N TRP A 182 -8.66 12.49 0.96
CA TRP A 182 -8.64 13.79 0.30
C TRP A 182 -8.01 14.90 1.15
N GLN A 183 -7.15 14.55 2.11
CA GLN A 183 -6.39 15.55 2.87
C GLN A 183 -4.91 15.53 2.45
N GLN A 184 -4.31 16.71 2.43
CA GLN A 184 -2.88 16.90 2.18
C GLN A 184 -2.14 16.95 3.51
N PHE A 185 -1.03 16.22 3.63
CA PHE A 185 -0.13 16.32 4.78
C PHE A 185 0.60 17.66 4.78
N ASP A 186 0.90 18.19 5.96
CA ASP A 186 1.73 19.38 6.13
C ASP A 186 3.17 18.94 6.36
N LEU A 187 4.00 19.09 5.32
CA LEU A 187 5.43 18.75 5.32
C LEU A 187 6.33 19.97 5.61
N GLY A 188 5.73 21.15 5.78
CA GLY A 188 6.46 22.41 5.88
C GLY A 188 6.99 22.95 4.54
N PRO A 189 7.47 24.21 4.52
CA PRO A 189 7.82 24.91 3.28
C PRO A 189 9.14 24.47 2.63
N GLU A 190 9.98 23.71 3.35
CA GLU A 190 11.29 23.27 2.87
C GLU A 190 11.23 21.96 2.09
N VAL A 191 10.14 21.20 2.22
CA VAL A 191 9.96 19.91 1.56
C VAL A 191 9.26 20.12 0.24
N PRO A 192 9.90 19.83 -0.91
CA PRO A 192 9.39 20.23 -2.22
C PRO A 192 8.39 19.21 -2.78
N LEU A 193 7.64 18.52 -1.91
CA LEU A 193 6.66 17.50 -2.28
C LEU A 193 5.29 17.85 -1.73
N GLU A 194 4.25 17.44 -2.44
CA GLU A 194 2.91 17.36 -1.87
C GLU A 194 2.54 15.89 -1.68
N ILE A 195 2.10 15.51 -0.48
CA ILE A 195 1.63 14.15 -0.19
C ILE A 195 0.17 14.22 0.24
N PHE A 196 -0.68 13.45 -0.43
CA PHE A 196 -2.11 13.36 -0.18
C PHE A 196 -2.48 11.97 0.29
N TYR A 197 -3.35 11.89 1.29
CA TYR A 197 -3.96 10.63 1.70
C TYR A 197 -5.29 10.45 0.99
N LEU A 198 -5.44 9.36 0.26
CA LEU A 198 -6.56 9.12 -0.67
C LEU A 198 -7.34 7.85 -0.33
N PRO A 199 -8.55 7.67 -0.86
CA PRO A 199 -9.33 6.46 -0.62
C PRO A 199 -8.68 5.19 -1.19
N ALA A 200 -8.99 4.07 -0.54
CA ALA A 200 -8.78 2.72 -1.02
C ALA A 200 -9.98 1.86 -0.60
N ALA A 201 -10.36 0.89 -1.43
CA ALA A 201 -11.44 -0.05 -1.13
C ALA A 201 -10.91 -1.23 -0.31
N HIS A 202 -10.75 -1.02 0.99
CA HIS A 202 -10.17 -2.00 1.92
C HIS A 202 -10.84 -1.93 3.31
N TRP A 203 -10.15 -2.39 4.36
CA TRP A 203 -10.61 -2.43 5.74
C TRP A 203 -9.44 -2.45 6.73
N HIS A 204 -9.74 -2.43 8.02
CA HIS A 204 -8.72 -2.54 9.07
C HIS A 204 -9.11 -3.54 10.14
N ARG A 205 -8.14 -4.37 10.56
CA ARG A 205 -8.20 -5.10 11.83
C ARG A 205 -6.85 -5.64 12.29
N ARG A 206 -6.55 -5.52 13.59
CA ARG A 206 -5.38 -6.19 14.23
C ARG A 206 -5.75 -7.08 15.41
N GLY A 207 -6.88 -6.81 16.04
CA GLY A 207 -7.40 -7.51 17.21
C GLY A 207 -8.82 -8.04 17.01
N LEU A 208 -9.47 -8.42 18.11
CA LEU A 208 -10.83 -8.97 18.05
C LEU A 208 -11.92 -7.90 18.05
N THR A 209 -11.62 -6.69 18.52
CA THR A 209 -12.60 -5.63 18.82
C THR A 209 -12.29 -4.29 18.14
N ASP A 210 -11.37 -4.28 17.17
CA ASP A 210 -10.88 -3.07 16.51
C ASP A 210 -11.25 -2.96 15.02
N MET A 211 -12.18 -3.79 14.56
CA MET A 211 -12.67 -3.78 13.17
C MET A 211 -13.01 -2.35 12.73
N ASN A 212 -12.37 -1.90 11.65
CA ASN A 212 -12.50 -0.59 11.04
C ASN A 212 -12.41 0.61 11.99
N LYS A 213 -11.78 0.46 13.17
CA LYS A 213 -11.61 1.58 14.11
C LYS A 213 -10.45 2.52 13.73
N VAL A 214 -9.56 2.05 12.87
CA VAL A 214 -8.46 2.80 12.24
C VAL A 214 -8.73 2.86 10.75
N LEU A 215 -8.43 4.00 10.11
CA LEU A 215 -8.67 4.19 8.70
C LEU A 215 -7.60 3.45 7.85
N TRP A 216 -7.89 3.23 6.57
CA TRP A 216 -7.00 2.69 5.52
C TRP A 216 -7.07 3.58 4.29
N GLY A 217 -6.20 3.42 3.30
CA GLY A 217 -6.14 4.33 2.17
C GLY A 217 -4.92 4.14 1.29
N SER A 218 -4.67 5.14 0.47
CA SER A 218 -3.60 5.21 -0.52
C SER A 218 -2.88 6.55 -0.41
N PHE A 219 -1.73 6.69 -1.07
CA PHE A 219 -0.95 7.93 -1.10
C PHE A 219 -0.75 8.41 -2.53
N MET A 220 -0.98 9.69 -2.76
CA MET A 220 -0.52 10.39 -3.97
C MET A 220 0.63 11.32 -3.59
N ILE A 221 1.74 11.21 -4.32
CA ILE A 221 2.90 12.08 -4.19
C ILE A 221 2.97 12.93 -5.45
N ARG A 222 2.90 14.25 -5.30
CA ARG A 222 3.21 15.20 -6.37
C ARG A 222 4.60 15.76 -6.17
N THR A 223 5.39 15.63 -7.22
CA THR A 223 6.78 16.09 -7.32
C THR A 223 6.86 17.56 -7.76
N PRO A 224 8.02 18.23 -7.63
CA PRO A 224 8.17 19.64 -8.00
C PRO A 224 7.92 19.91 -9.50
N ASP A 225 8.26 18.95 -10.37
CA ASP A 225 8.03 18.99 -11.81
C ASP A 225 6.61 18.58 -12.21
N GLY A 226 5.76 18.27 -11.22
CA GLY A 226 4.33 18.01 -11.41
C GLY A 226 3.96 16.55 -11.64
N ARG A 227 4.94 15.64 -11.70
CA ARG A 227 4.69 14.20 -11.82
C ARG A 227 3.97 13.64 -10.60
N LEU A 228 3.07 12.71 -10.84
CA LEU A 228 2.21 12.04 -9.89
C LEU A 228 2.64 10.58 -9.71
N ILE A 229 3.03 10.24 -8.48
CA ILE A 229 3.35 8.87 -8.07
C ILE A 229 2.26 8.40 -7.12
N PHE A 230 1.54 7.35 -7.49
CA PHE A 230 0.41 6.83 -6.73
C PHE A 230 0.75 5.47 -6.12
N PHE A 231 0.75 5.41 -4.79
CA PHE A 231 0.84 4.17 -4.03
C PHE A 231 -0.55 3.77 -3.56
N THR A 232 -1.11 2.69 -4.10
CA THR A 232 -2.53 2.36 -3.89
C THR A 232 -2.82 1.75 -2.51
N GLY A 233 -1.80 1.27 -1.80
CA GLY A 233 -2.00 0.31 -0.71
C GLY A 233 -2.75 -0.93 -1.19
N ASP A 234 -3.39 -1.63 -0.26
CA ASP A 234 -4.32 -2.70 -0.60
C ASP A 234 -5.69 -2.14 -0.94
N THR A 235 -6.26 -2.60 -2.04
CA THR A 235 -7.56 -2.12 -2.50
C THR A 235 -8.22 -3.11 -3.44
N ALA A 236 -9.55 -3.17 -3.41
CA ALA A 236 -10.36 -3.72 -4.49
C ALA A 236 -10.56 -2.70 -5.62
N PHE A 237 -11.07 -3.16 -6.75
CA PHE A 237 -11.50 -2.29 -7.84
C PHE A 237 -12.86 -1.65 -7.50
N ASP A 238 -12.89 -0.33 -7.32
CA ASP A 238 -14.12 0.44 -7.04
C ASP A 238 -13.98 1.88 -7.58
N GLY A 239 -15.06 2.67 -7.52
CA GLY A 239 -15.19 4.00 -8.11
C GLY A 239 -14.20 5.07 -7.64
N HIS A 240 -13.39 4.78 -6.62
CA HIS A 240 -12.38 5.71 -6.13
C HIS A 240 -11.26 5.95 -7.16
N PHE A 241 -10.95 4.97 -8.02
CA PHE A 241 -9.96 5.17 -9.09
C PHE A 241 -10.42 6.26 -10.08
N GLU A 242 -11.69 6.23 -10.50
CA GLU A 242 -12.28 7.25 -11.36
C GLU A 242 -12.34 8.62 -10.64
N GLU A 243 -12.64 8.65 -9.34
CA GLU A 243 -12.63 9.90 -8.56
C GLU A 243 -11.22 10.51 -8.46
N ILE A 244 -10.20 9.67 -8.26
CA ILE A 244 -8.80 10.10 -8.18
C ILE A 244 -8.33 10.63 -9.53
N GLU A 245 -8.58 9.91 -10.62
CA GLU A 245 -8.23 10.36 -11.96
C GLU A 245 -8.92 11.68 -12.32
N LYS A 246 -10.21 11.83 -12.00
CA LYS A 246 -10.95 13.07 -12.26
C LYS A 246 -10.36 14.26 -11.50
N HIS A 247 -9.79 14.03 -10.32
CA HIS A 247 -9.23 15.09 -9.49
C HIS A 247 -7.81 15.47 -9.88
N PHE A 248 -6.96 14.48 -10.13
CA PHE A 248 -5.52 14.67 -10.34
C PHE A 248 -5.10 14.66 -11.82
N GLY A 249 -5.85 13.97 -12.68
CA GLY A 249 -5.45 13.68 -14.05
C GLY A 249 -4.69 12.34 -14.18
N PRO A 250 -3.94 12.15 -15.28
CA PRO A 250 -3.12 10.95 -15.50
C PRO A 250 -2.09 10.79 -14.39
N VAL A 251 -1.89 9.55 -13.95
CA VAL A 251 -0.81 9.20 -13.02
C VAL A 251 0.46 8.83 -13.80
N ASP A 252 1.62 9.36 -13.44
CA ASP A 252 2.87 9.01 -14.11
C ASP A 252 3.35 7.61 -13.69
N VAL A 253 3.42 7.35 -12.38
CA VAL A 253 3.85 6.05 -11.83
C VAL A 253 2.82 5.51 -10.85
N CYS A 254 2.33 4.29 -11.09
CA CYS A 254 1.36 3.63 -10.23
C CYS A 254 1.94 2.36 -9.60
N LEU A 255 2.06 2.35 -8.27
CA LEU A 255 2.48 1.20 -7.47
C LEU A 255 1.23 0.45 -7.02
N LEU A 256 0.97 -0.72 -7.61
CA LEU A 256 -0.37 -1.32 -7.58
C LEU A 256 -0.33 -2.83 -7.21
N PRO A 257 -1.13 -3.31 -6.25
CA PRO A 257 -1.09 -4.69 -5.81
C PRO A 257 -1.66 -5.61 -6.87
N ILE A 258 -1.11 -6.82 -6.98
CA ILE A 258 -1.61 -7.84 -7.92
C ILE A 258 -1.86 -9.21 -7.30
N GLY A 259 -1.48 -9.40 -6.03
CA GLY A 259 -1.68 -10.65 -5.30
C GLY A 259 -2.81 -10.56 -4.26
N ALA A 260 -2.92 -11.61 -3.46
CA ALA A 260 -3.91 -11.78 -2.39
C ALA A 260 -5.38 -11.80 -2.87
N TYR A 261 -5.66 -12.30 -4.07
CA TYR A 261 -7.00 -12.20 -4.69
C TYR A 261 -7.81 -13.51 -4.75
N LYS A 262 -7.24 -14.68 -4.40
CA LYS A 262 -8.01 -15.93 -4.29
C LYS A 262 -8.25 -16.34 -2.83
N PRO A 263 -9.45 -16.87 -2.50
CA PRO A 263 -10.59 -17.06 -3.39
C PRO A 263 -11.41 -15.77 -3.58
N ALA A 264 -11.89 -15.54 -4.80
CA ALA A 264 -12.54 -14.29 -5.19
C ALA A 264 -13.72 -13.89 -4.30
N PHE A 265 -14.58 -14.84 -3.88
CA PHE A 265 -15.74 -14.53 -3.05
C PHE A 265 -15.40 -13.86 -1.70
N MET A 266 -14.17 -14.03 -1.22
CA MET A 266 -13.68 -13.38 -0.01
C MET A 266 -12.83 -12.15 -0.32
N MET A 267 -11.91 -12.28 -1.28
CA MET A 267 -10.86 -11.28 -1.49
C MET A 267 -11.31 -10.11 -2.39
N GLN A 268 -12.27 -10.31 -3.31
CA GLN A 268 -12.65 -9.31 -4.33
C GLN A 268 -13.16 -7.97 -3.78
N LEU A 269 -13.54 -7.92 -2.49
CA LEU A 269 -14.03 -6.71 -1.83
C LEU A 269 -12.89 -5.93 -1.15
N SER A 270 -11.65 -6.41 -1.23
CA SER A 270 -10.50 -5.81 -0.56
C SER A 270 -9.20 -5.86 -1.36
N HIS A 271 -9.09 -6.73 -2.37
CA HIS A 271 -7.92 -6.88 -3.23
C HIS A 271 -8.34 -6.94 -4.70
N VAL A 272 -7.58 -6.28 -5.55
CA VAL A 272 -7.63 -6.43 -7.01
C VAL A 272 -6.89 -7.70 -7.42
N ASN A 273 -7.40 -8.38 -8.45
CA ASN A 273 -6.62 -9.36 -9.20
C ASN A 273 -5.81 -8.68 -10.34
N PRO A 274 -4.90 -9.39 -11.04
CA PRO A 274 -4.10 -8.81 -12.13
C PRO A 274 -4.88 -8.15 -13.28
N HIS A 275 -6.09 -8.65 -13.62
CA HIS A 275 -6.94 -8.01 -14.63
C HIS A 275 -7.57 -6.72 -14.12
N GLU A 276 -8.02 -6.72 -12.87
CA GLU A 276 -8.56 -5.54 -12.20
C GLU A 276 -7.48 -4.48 -11.96
N ALA A 277 -6.26 -4.91 -11.66
CA ALA A 277 -5.07 -4.08 -11.56
C ALA A 277 -4.80 -3.33 -12.87
N ALA A 278 -4.82 -4.05 -14.01
CA ALA A 278 -4.68 -3.42 -15.32
C ALA A 278 -5.85 -2.48 -15.65
N LYS A 279 -7.08 -2.84 -15.25
CA LYS A 279 -8.25 -1.98 -15.41
C LYS A 279 -8.10 -0.69 -14.59
N ALA A 280 -7.66 -0.78 -13.34
CA ALA A 280 -7.41 0.38 -12.46
C ALA A 280 -6.33 1.29 -13.06
N ALA A 281 -5.21 0.73 -13.50
CA ALA A 281 -4.16 1.48 -14.19
C ALA A 281 -4.69 2.22 -15.44
N ASN A 282 -5.54 1.57 -16.24
CA ASN A 282 -6.16 2.21 -17.41
C ASN A 282 -7.14 3.32 -17.02
N VAL A 283 -7.93 3.14 -15.95
CA VAL A 283 -8.84 4.18 -15.42
C VAL A 283 -8.04 5.39 -14.96
N LEU A 284 -6.93 5.17 -14.25
CA LEU A 284 -6.01 6.21 -13.79
C LEU A 284 -5.20 6.87 -14.92
N ARG A 285 -5.32 6.35 -16.15
CA ARG A 285 -4.45 6.71 -17.29
C ARG A 285 -2.98 6.67 -16.89
N ALA A 286 -2.59 5.63 -16.17
CA ALA A 286 -1.22 5.47 -15.68
C ALA A 286 -0.23 5.38 -16.86
N GLY A 287 0.88 6.12 -16.80
CA GLY A 287 1.99 6.01 -17.74
C GLY A 287 2.78 4.72 -17.50
N HIS A 288 3.13 4.48 -16.23
CA HIS A 288 3.92 3.33 -15.79
C HIS A 288 3.24 2.61 -14.61
N VAL A 289 3.37 1.29 -14.59
CA VAL A 289 2.91 0.43 -13.49
C VAL A 289 4.07 -0.36 -12.93
N VAL A 290 4.24 -0.32 -11.61
CA VAL A 290 5.13 -1.20 -10.86
C VAL A 290 4.25 -2.08 -9.96
N PRO A 291 4.17 -3.40 -10.21
CA PRO A 291 3.31 -4.27 -9.43
C PRO A 291 3.89 -4.50 -8.03
N MET A 292 3.01 -4.73 -7.05
CA MET A 292 3.38 -5.03 -5.67
C MET A 292 2.45 -6.07 -5.03
N HIS A 293 2.66 -6.38 -3.75
CA HIS A 293 1.82 -7.33 -2.99
C HIS A 293 1.78 -8.76 -3.56
N TYR A 294 2.87 -9.20 -4.18
CA TYR A 294 3.01 -10.56 -4.72
C TYR A 294 4.40 -11.13 -4.43
N GLY A 295 4.54 -12.45 -4.56
CA GLY A 295 5.84 -13.15 -4.51
C GLY A 295 6.59 -13.11 -3.20
N THR A 296 6.11 -12.39 -2.18
CA THR A 296 6.81 -12.16 -0.91
C THR A 296 6.23 -13.00 0.22
N PHE A 297 4.92 -12.91 0.47
CA PHE A 297 4.21 -13.70 1.48
C PHE A 297 3.16 -14.60 0.84
N ASP A 298 2.82 -15.70 1.50
CA ASP A 298 1.69 -16.55 1.15
C ASP A 298 0.44 -16.10 1.93
N LEU A 299 -0.44 -15.33 1.28
CA LEU A 299 -1.59 -14.65 1.92
C LEU A 299 -2.97 -15.19 1.47
N SER A 300 -3.02 -16.03 0.45
CA SER A 300 -4.21 -16.30 -0.37
C SER A 300 -4.08 -17.62 -1.12
N ASP A 301 -5.06 -18.02 -1.92
CA ASP A 301 -5.10 -19.34 -2.55
C ASP A 301 -4.33 -19.48 -3.88
N GLU A 302 -3.90 -18.39 -4.51
CA GLU A 302 -3.14 -18.45 -5.76
C GLU A 302 -1.69 -18.97 -5.57
N PRO A 303 -1.09 -19.61 -6.60
CA PRO A 303 0.35 -19.83 -6.68
C PRO A 303 1.14 -18.50 -6.64
N ALA A 304 2.33 -18.50 -6.04
CA ALA A 304 3.13 -17.29 -5.84
C ALA A 304 3.55 -16.60 -7.15
N SER A 305 3.78 -17.38 -8.21
CA SER A 305 4.15 -16.91 -9.56
C SER A 305 2.97 -16.41 -10.39
N GLU A 306 1.75 -16.84 -10.06
CA GLU A 306 0.56 -16.58 -10.88
C GLU A 306 0.26 -15.08 -11.05
N PRO A 307 0.29 -14.24 -10.00
CA PRO A 307 -0.02 -12.81 -10.13
C PRO A 307 0.79 -12.12 -11.22
N LEU A 308 2.13 -12.25 -11.15
CA LEU A 308 3.03 -11.58 -12.08
C LEU A 308 2.89 -12.14 -13.50
N ARG A 309 2.85 -13.47 -13.64
CA ARG A 309 2.64 -14.12 -14.94
C ARG A 309 1.37 -13.61 -15.60
N THR A 310 0.27 -13.56 -14.85
CA THR A 310 -1.03 -13.11 -15.37
C THR A 310 -0.98 -11.64 -15.77
N LEU A 311 -0.36 -10.77 -14.96
CA LEU A 311 -0.23 -9.35 -15.32
C LEU A 311 0.62 -9.17 -16.59
N GLN A 312 1.71 -9.93 -16.74
CA GLN A 312 2.54 -9.92 -17.94
C GLN A 312 1.76 -10.40 -19.18
N GLU A 313 0.93 -11.43 -19.06
CA GLU A 313 0.03 -11.89 -20.13
C GLU A 313 -1.00 -10.81 -20.49
N VAL A 314 -1.57 -10.12 -19.49
CA VAL A 314 -2.50 -9.00 -19.68
C VAL A 314 -1.84 -7.83 -20.41
N ALA A 315 -0.58 -7.51 -20.07
CA ALA A 315 0.20 -6.49 -20.73
C ALA A 315 0.56 -6.87 -22.16
N ALA A 316 1.08 -8.09 -22.39
CA ALA A 316 1.40 -8.61 -23.71
C ALA A 316 0.17 -8.69 -24.64
N GLY A 317 -1.02 -8.92 -24.07
CA GLY A 317 -2.30 -8.90 -24.78
C GLY A 317 -2.85 -7.49 -25.08
N GLY A 318 -2.16 -6.42 -24.67
CA GLY A 318 -2.57 -5.03 -24.89
C GLY A 318 -3.73 -4.55 -24.00
N MET A 319 -4.07 -5.30 -22.95
CA MET A 319 -5.12 -4.93 -22.00
C MET A 319 -4.64 -3.96 -20.91
N LEU A 320 -3.33 -3.91 -20.64
CA LEU A 320 -2.70 -2.85 -19.86
C LEU A 320 -2.10 -1.82 -20.83
N ARG A 321 -2.52 -0.56 -20.73
CA ARG A 321 -2.00 0.52 -21.58
C ARG A 321 -0.69 1.12 -21.06
N ALA A 322 -0.51 1.11 -19.74
CA ALA A 322 0.71 1.58 -19.09
C ALA A 322 1.88 0.66 -19.44
N GLU A 323 3.09 1.21 -19.41
CA GLU A 323 4.29 0.38 -19.45
C GLU A 323 4.46 -0.37 -18.13
N LEU A 324 4.63 -1.69 -18.22
CA LEU A 324 4.80 -2.57 -17.06
C LEU A 324 6.27 -2.71 -16.70
N HIS A 325 6.62 -2.27 -15.48
CA HIS A 325 7.95 -2.45 -14.88
C HIS A 325 7.86 -3.52 -13.79
N ALA A 326 8.43 -4.69 -14.01
CA ALA A 326 8.44 -5.81 -13.06
C ALA A 326 9.85 -6.05 -12.49
N PRO A 327 10.34 -5.19 -11.58
CA PRO A 327 11.70 -5.24 -11.06
C PRO A 327 11.97 -6.51 -10.23
N ALA A 328 13.24 -6.91 -10.17
CA ALA A 328 13.72 -7.75 -9.08
C ALA A 328 13.60 -7.02 -7.72
N VAL A 329 13.51 -7.77 -6.63
CA VAL A 329 13.52 -7.19 -5.29
C VAL A 329 14.90 -6.56 -5.05
N GLY A 330 14.91 -5.27 -4.72
CA GLY A 330 16.11 -4.46 -4.55
C GLY A 330 16.59 -3.77 -5.83
N GLU A 331 15.96 -4.01 -6.98
CA GLU A 331 16.34 -3.35 -8.23
C GLU A 331 16.00 -1.87 -8.18
N VAL A 332 16.96 -1.03 -8.57
CA VAL A 332 16.82 0.42 -8.58
C VAL A 332 16.22 0.86 -9.91
N LEU A 333 14.99 1.34 -9.87
CA LEU A 333 14.31 1.91 -11.02
C LEU A 333 14.59 3.41 -11.11
N ARG A 334 15.17 3.85 -12.24
CA ARG A 334 15.38 5.26 -12.60
C ARG A 334 14.11 5.85 -13.21
N TRP A 335 13.06 5.91 -12.39
CA TRP A 335 11.72 6.30 -12.82
C TRP A 335 11.63 7.74 -13.36
N ASN A 336 12.57 8.59 -12.96
CA ASN A 336 12.70 9.97 -13.42
C ASN A 336 13.10 10.09 -14.90
N GLU A 337 13.66 9.03 -15.48
CA GLU A 337 14.06 8.92 -16.89
C GLU A 337 12.94 8.39 -17.80
N TRP A 338 11.80 7.99 -17.22
CA TRP A 338 10.66 7.50 -18.01
C TRP A 338 9.89 8.66 -18.66
N GLU A 339 9.43 8.42 -19.90
CA GLU A 339 8.76 9.39 -20.77
C GLU A 339 7.24 9.41 -20.62
#